data_AF-H7EM36-F1
#
_entry.id   AF-H7EM36-F1
#
_cell.length_a   1.000
_cell.length_b   1.000
_cell.length_c   1.000
_cell.angle_alpha   90.00
_cell.angle_beta   90.00
_cell.angle_gamma   90.00
#
_symmetry.space_group_name_H-M   'P 1'
#
loop_
_entity.id
_entity.type
_entity.pdbx_description
1 polymer ?
#
loop_
_entity_poly.entity_id
_entity_poly.type
_entity_poly.pdbx_seq_one_letter_code
_entity_poly.pdbx_strand_id
1 'polypeptide(L)'
;MVKKILTIVLILVLVGIGLWIKPNPIVIVIGFFAIMNAIKKEEEKQEASEREKSQKLVDDFMSMMESFAAKSDSSPQNDDDGEYVTRQAGFFTVKEPKQPRADSKSQTDSQPKTEVNPHYTEEQAKRLLRYIHDSTAKDTVRIKPMPADSSLPFEKKACSSKFGGLPYWTRGEEYPKAEDGANLYLLAQINFSEVPNLADYPNRGLLQIFIKADDTYGCSFDSEQKDWRIVWREVFSPSLAMSEADLRAMGVNCAGEEMSEMPLQKEYALSFEKTQTYSHPHLDDFDGVLKNAAQVLGFSVYDKSPYELFDEDSFSAFFSDNSKHQIGGYPDFTQNDARRDGDILLFQMDSEGEILWGDMGIANFFINPEDLINRDFSNVLYNWDCY
;
A
#
# COMPACT_ATOMS: atom_id res chain seq x y z
N MET A 1 18.14 -22.01 24.48
CA MET A 1 16.69 -22.27 24.64
C MET A 1 16.41 -23.45 25.58
N VAL A 2 16.95 -24.65 25.31
CA VAL A 2 16.64 -25.89 26.06
C VAL A 2 16.96 -25.82 27.57
N LYS A 3 18.10 -25.25 27.98
CA LYS A 3 18.43 -25.07 29.42
C LYS A 3 17.48 -24.12 30.15
N LYS A 4 16.87 -23.14 29.46
CA LYS A 4 15.98 -22.12 30.06
C LYS A 4 14.57 -22.67 30.29
N ILE A 5 14.07 -23.48 29.36
CA ILE A 5 12.79 -24.20 29.50
C ILE A 5 12.87 -25.19 30.67
N LEU A 6 14.02 -25.86 30.85
CA LEU A 6 14.23 -26.80 31.96
C LEU A 6 14.15 -26.11 33.33
N THR A 7 14.64 -24.87 33.46
CA THR A 7 14.57 -24.10 34.72
C THR A 7 13.15 -23.66 35.05
N ILE A 8 12.38 -23.22 34.06
CA ILE A 8 10.97 -22.82 34.25
C ILE A 8 10.12 -24.04 34.63
N VAL A 9 10.33 -25.18 33.96
CA VAL A 9 9.65 -26.45 34.29
C VAL A 9 10.02 -26.90 35.70
N LEU A 10 11.28 -26.78 36.13
CA LEU A 10 11.70 -27.15 37.49
C LEU A 10 11.03 -26.27 38.56
N ILE A 11 10.88 -24.97 38.31
CA ILE A 11 10.19 -24.03 39.20
C ILE A 11 8.70 -24.37 39.29
N LEU A 12 8.05 -24.66 38.16
CA LEU A 12 6.63 -25.06 38.13
C LEU A 12 6.40 -26.39 38.86
N VAL A 13 7.33 -27.34 38.75
CA VAL A 13 7.28 -28.62 39.48
C VAL A 13 7.46 -28.40 40.99
N LEU A 14 8.39 -27.54 41.41
CA LEU A 14 8.59 -27.23 42.83
C LEU A 14 7.41 -26.47 43.46
N VAL A 15 6.79 -25.55 42.71
CA VAL A 15 5.56 -24.85 43.12
C VAL A 15 4.38 -25.81 43.20
N GLY A 16 4.24 -26.72 42.23
CA GLY A 16 3.20 -27.77 42.23
C GLY A 16 3.31 -28.74 43.41
N ILE A 17 4.54 -29.12 43.80
CA ILE A 17 4.77 -30.00 44.96
C ILE A 17 4.47 -29.28 46.29
N GLY A 18 4.78 -27.98 46.40
CA GLY A 18 4.48 -27.19 47.60
C GLY A 18 2.98 -26.99 47.87
N LEU A 19 2.17 -26.94 46.80
CA LEU A 19 0.70 -26.78 46.88
C LEU A 19 -0.02 -28.04 47.41
N TRP A 20 0.61 -29.21 47.37
CA TRP A 20 0.00 -30.48 47.77
C TRP A 20 0.05 -30.74 49.28
N ILE A 21 0.89 -30.02 50.03
CA ILE A 21 1.19 -30.35 51.44
C ILE A 21 0.37 -29.49 52.44
N LYS A 22 -0.22 -28.36 52.03
CA LYS A 22 -1.33 -27.62 52.68
C LYS A 22 -1.58 -26.29 51.93
N PRO A 23 -2.78 -26.01 51.40
CA PRO A 23 -3.01 -24.78 50.64
C PRO A 23 -3.17 -23.60 51.61
N ASN A 24 -2.13 -22.77 51.76
CA ASN A 24 -2.27 -21.45 52.37
C ASN A 24 -2.47 -20.43 51.23
N PRO A 25 -3.67 -19.85 51.07
CA PRO A 25 -3.99 -18.96 49.95
C PRO A 25 -3.07 -17.73 49.85
N ILE A 26 -2.50 -17.28 50.96
CA ILE A 26 -1.53 -16.17 50.98
C ILE A 26 -0.23 -16.56 50.26
N VAL A 27 0.23 -17.80 50.42
CA VAL A 27 1.47 -18.29 49.77
C VAL A 27 1.26 -18.46 48.26
N ILE A 28 0.04 -18.81 47.83
CA ILE A 28 -0.33 -18.94 46.41
C ILE A 28 -0.32 -17.57 45.73
N VAL A 29 -0.91 -16.56 46.36
CA VAL A 29 -0.97 -15.20 45.83
C VAL A 29 0.44 -14.57 45.76
N ILE A 30 1.27 -14.77 46.78
CA ILE A 30 2.66 -14.28 46.77
C ILE A 30 3.48 -14.98 45.67
N GLY A 31 3.31 -16.29 45.49
CA GLY A 31 3.97 -17.05 44.42
C GLY A 31 3.56 -16.58 43.02
N PHE A 32 2.28 -16.30 42.81
CA PHE A 32 1.77 -15.78 41.54
C PHE A 32 2.32 -14.39 41.21
N PHE A 33 2.37 -13.48 42.19
CA PHE A 33 2.97 -12.15 42.02
C PHE A 33 4.47 -12.21 41.73
N ALA A 34 5.20 -13.13 42.36
CA ALA A 34 6.63 -13.32 42.09
C ALA A 34 6.89 -13.82 40.67
N ILE A 35 6.04 -14.72 40.14
CA ILE A 35 6.12 -15.20 38.76
C ILE A 35 5.80 -14.08 37.76
N MET A 36 4.72 -13.31 37.99
CA MET A 36 4.35 -12.20 37.12
C MET A 36 5.43 -11.11 37.08
N ASN A 37 6.04 -10.77 38.22
CA ASN A 37 7.16 -9.83 38.24
C ASN A 37 8.42 -10.37 37.55
N ALA A 38 8.67 -11.69 37.61
CA ALA A 38 9.79 -12.30 36.90
C ALA A 38 9.57 -12.30 35.39
N ILE A 39 8.33 -12.55 34.92
CA ILE A 39 7.96 -12.47 33.49
C ILE A 39 8.12 -11.03 32.99
N LYS A 40 7.53 -10.07 33.70
CA LYS A 40 7.61 -8.65 33.33
C LYS A 40 9.07 -8.14 33.24
N LYS A 41 9.91 -8.53 34.20
CA LYS A 41 11.33 -8.14 34.22
C LYS A 41 12.15 -8.79 33.10
N GLU A 42 11.71 -9.94 32.59
CA GLU A 42 12.35 -10.61 31.47
C GLU A 42 11.86 -10.06 30.11
N GLU A 43 10.58 -9.66 30.01
CA GLU A 43 10.03 -8.90 28.88
C GLU A 43 10.75 -7.54 28.72
N GLU A 44 10.90 -6.79 29.81
CA GLU A 44 11.64 -5.51 29.82
C GLU A 44 13.12 -5.68 29.37
N LYS A 45 13.75 -6.83 29.64
CA LYS A 45 15.11 -7.14 29.16
C LYS A 45 15.14 -7.53 27.68
N GLN A 46 14.12 -8.22 27.18
CA GLN A 46 14.02 -8.54 25.75
C GLN A 46 13.80 -7.27 24.93
N GLU A 47 12.88 -6.39 25.36
CA GLU A 47 12.68 -5.10 24.72
C GLU A 47 13.94 -4.22 24.75
N ALA A 48 14.67 -4.19 25.87
CA ALA A 48 15.93 -3.46 25.95
C ALA A 48 17.00 -4.03 25.00
N SER A 49 17.09 -5.36 24.87
CA SER A 49 18.02 -6.01 23.95
C SER A 49 17.65 -5.80 22.47
N GLU A 50 16.36 -5.76 22.15
CA GLU A 50 15.88 -5.49 20.79
C GLU A 50 16.06 -4.01 20.41
N ARG A 51 15.85 -3.09 21.36
CA ARG A 51 16.20 -1.67 21.18
C ARG A 51 17.69 -1.47 20.96
N GLU A 52 18.55 -2.17 21.70
CA GLU A 52 20.01 -2.07 21.52
C GLU A 52 20.46 -2.62 20.16
N LYS A 53 19.85 -3.71 19.67
CA LYS A 53 20.11 -4.25 18.33
C LYS A 53 19.59 -3.32 17.21
N SER A 54 18.41 -2.74 17.40
CA SER A 54 17.81 -1.79 16.46
C SER A 54 18.64 -0.51 16.39
N GLN A 55 19.09 -0.01 17.54
CA GLN A 55 19.98 1.15 17.60
C GLN A 55 21.32 0.86 16.91
N LYS A 56 21.89 -0.33 17.13
CA LYS A 56 23.12 -0.75 16.44
C LYS A 56 22.93 -0.84 14.92
N LEU A 57 21.79 -1.33 14.44
CA LEU A 57 21.46 -1.35 13.00
C LEU A 57 21.36 0.06 12.42
N VAL A 58 20.75 1.00 13.16
CA VAL A 58 20.69 2.41 12.79
C VAL A 58 22.08 3.04 12.76
N ASP A 59 22.91 2.79 13.77
CA ASP A 59 24.28 3.32 13.85
C ASP A 59 25.17 2.75 12.72
N ASP A 60 25.05 1.45 12.42
CA ASP A 60 25.75 0.78 11.32
C ASP A 60 25.31 1.36 9.95
N PHE A 61 24.01 1.66 9.79
CA PHE A 61 23.47 2.30 8.59
C PHE A 61 23.97 3.74 8.41
N MET A 62 23.99 4.54 9.48
CA MET A 62 24.49 5.92 9.44
C MET A 62 26.00 5.97 9.11
N SER A 63 26.79 5.06 9.68
CA SER A 63 28.21 4.90 9.35
C SER A 63 28.44 4.52 7.88
N MET A 64 27.58 3.66 7.32
CA MET A 64 27.61 3.32 5.90
C MET A 64 27.34 4.55 5.02
N MET A 65 26.33 5.36 5.35
CA MET A 65 25.98 6.58 4.61
C MET A 65 27.08 7.66 4.68
N GLU A 66 27.72 7.84 5.83
CA GLU A 66 28.89 8.73 5.96
C GLU A 66 30.06 8.26 5.09
N SER A 67 30.26 6.95 4.94
CA SER A 67 31.29 6.39 4.05
C SER A 67 31.00 6.61 2.56
N PHE A 68 29.72 6.67 2.17
CA PHE A 68 29.29 7.03 0.82
C PHE A 68 29.47 8.52 0.56
N ALA A 69 29.11 9.38 1.52
CA ALA A 69 29.34 10.82 1.43
C ALA A 69 30.83 11.16 1.32
N ALA A 70 31.70 10.51 2.11
CA ALA A 70 33.15 10.70 2.06
C ALA A 70 33.81 10.22 0.75
N LYS A 71 33.18 9.31 -0.01
CA LYS A 71 33.63 8.88 -1.34
C LYS A 71 33.17 9.80 -2.47
N SER A 72 32.16 10.63 -2.23
CA SER A 72 31.64 11.58 -3.23
C SER A 72 32.41 12.91 -3.29
N ASP A 73 33.32 13.16 -2.35
CA ASP A 73 34.04 14.44 -2.20
C ASP A 73 35.50 14.43 -2.71
N SER A 74 35.90 13.43 -3.52
CA SER A 74 37.13 13.51 -4.32
C SER A 74 36.79 13.83 -5.77
N SER A 75 37.06 15.06 -6.19
CA SER A 75 36.94 15.49 -7.59
C SER A 75 37.75 14.59 -8.55
N PRO A 76 37.29 14.33 -9.78
CA PRO A 76 37.99 13.44 -10.70
C PRO A 76 39.22 14.14 -11.30
N GLN A 77 40.39 13.51 -11.20
CA GLN A 77 41.43 13.70 -12.20
C GLN A 77 41.03 12.92 -13.45
N ASN A 78 41.05 13.63 -14.60
CA ASN A 78 41.05 13.03 -15.92
C ASN A 78 42.16 11.99 -15.98
N ASP A 79 41.83 10.75 -16.36
CA ASP A 79 42.68 9.93 -17.21
C ASP A 79 41.81 8.95 -18.00
N ASP A 80 42.26 8.77 -19.24
CA ASP A 80 41.69 8.04 -20.36
C ASP A 80 41.64 6.52 -20.11
N ASP A 81 40.91 5.82 -20.99
CA ASP A 81 40.94 4.37 -21.25
C ASP A 81 40.16 3.44 -20.29
N GLY A 82 39.00 2.94 -20.75
CA GLY A 82 38.32 1.83 -20.08
C GLY A 82 36.99 1.40 -20.71
N GLU A 83 37.06 0.52 -21.71
CA GLU A 83 35.94 -0.22 -22.30
C GLU A 83 34.97 -0.82 -21.26
N TYR A 84 33.68 -0.47 -21.36
CA TYR A 84 32.59 -1.33 -20.88
C TYR A 84 31.70 -1.75 -22.05
N VAL A 85 31.86 -3.02 -22.41
CA VAL A 85 31.05 -3.77 -23.37
C VAL A 85 29.66 -3.98 -22.80
N THR A 86 28.63 -3.37 -23.40
CA THR A 86 27.26 -3.87 -23.33
C THR A 86 26.81 -4.28 -24.73
N ARG A 87 26.49 -5.58 -24.86
CA ARG A 87 25.96 -6.20 -26.08
C ARG A 87 24.53 -5.68 -26.31
N GLN A 88 24.35 -4.80 -27.29
CA GLN A 88 23.08 -4.69 -27.99
C GLN A 88 23.17 -5.44 -29.32
N ALA A 89 22.25 -6.37 -29.51
CA ALA A 89 22.01 -7.06 -30.77
C ALA A 89 21.48 -6.06 -31.81
N GLY A 90 21.89 -6.26 -33.05
CA GLY A 90 21.85 -5.25 -34.11
C GLY A 90 20.47 -4.96 -34.70
N PHE A 91 20.41 -3.90 -35.51
CA PHE A 91 20.33 -4.04 -36.96
C PHE A 91 20.51 -2.70 -37.68
N PHE A 92 21.31 -2.76 -38.75
CA PHE A 92 21.47 -1.85 -39.90
C PHE A 92 21.85 -0.36 -39.71
N THR A 93 23.15 -0.10 -39.88
CA THR A 93 23.69 1.16 -40.38
C THR A 93 23.56 1.26 -41.90
N VAL A 94 23.10 2.40 -42.39
CA VAL A 94 23.52 2.95 -43.69
C VAL A 94 24.10 4.34 -43.41
N LYS A 95 25.42 4.48 -43.62
CA LYS A 95 26.14 5.76 -43.67
C LYS A 95 26.17 6.25 -45.11
N GLU A 96 25.98 7.55 -45.32
CA GLU A 96 26.71 8.33 -46.33
C GLU A 96 26.51 9.85 -46.10
N PRO A 97 27.33 10.76 -46.68
CA PRO A 97 28.39 11.45 -45.93
C PRO A 97 28.14 12.96 -45.70
N LYS A 98 28.91 13.51 -44.74
CA LYS A 98 29.08 14.96 -44.51
C LYS A 98 29.79 15.62 -45.70
N GLN A 99 29.32 16.81 -46.08
CA GLN A 99 30.10 17.83 -46.79
C GLN A 99 29.98 19.20 -46.07
N PRO A 100 30.93 20.13 -46.30
CA PRO A 100 31.57 20.90 -45.23
C PRO A 100 30.92 22.26 -44.92
N ARG A 101 31.26 22.74 -43.71
CA ARG A 101 31.10 24.11 -43.22
C ARG A 101 31.45 25.17 -44.27
N ALA A 102 30.59 26.18 -44.38
CA ALA A 102 30.99 27.52 -44.77
C ALA A 102 30.99 28.40 -43.52
N ASP A 103 32.15 28.96 -43.21
CA ASP A 103 32.35 29.98 -42.19
C ASP A 103 31.70 31.30 -42.65
N SER A 104 30.89 31.92 -41.79
CA SER A 104 30.74 33.37 -41.79
C SER A 104 30.73 33.89 -40.36
N LYS A 105 31.84 34.50 -39.96
CA LYS A 105 31.93 35.36 -38.79
C LYS A 105 31.11 36.62 -39.05
N SER A 106 30.15 36.93 -38.18
CA SER A 106 29.88 38.33 -37.83
C SER A 106 29.14 38.44 -36.50
N GLN A 107 29.79 39.20 -35.62
CA GLN A 107 29.21 40.06 -34.58
C GLN A 107 28.59 39.39 -33.36
N THR A 108 29.44 39.35 -32.34
CA THR A 108 29.12 39.48 -30.93
C THR A 108 28.11 40.59 -30.68
N ASP A 109 26.91 40.22 -30.24
CA ASP A 109 26.06 41.07 -29.42
C ASP A 109 25.88 40.34 -28.09
N SER A 110 26.70 40.74 -27.12
CA SER A 110 26.68 40.20 -25.76
C SER A 110 25.54 40.86 -24.99
N GLN A 111 24.32 40.35 -25.17
CA GLN A 111 23.31 40.47 -24.12
C GLN A 111 23.56 39.36 -23.09
N PRO A 112 23.52 39.66 -21.78
CA PRO A 112 23.51 38.59 -20.79
C PRO A 112 22.23 37.80 -21.02
N LYS A 113 22.33 36.61 -21.61
CA LYS A 113 21.31 35.59 -21.44
C LYS A 113 21.38 35.21 -19.97
N THR A 114 20.64 35.93 -19.13
CA THR A 114 20.07 35.31 -17.95
C THR A 114 19.30 34.12 -18.47
N GLU A 115 19.86 32.91 -18.35
CA GLU A 115 19.06 31.70 -18.32
C GLU A 115 18.11 31.88 -17.15
N VAL A 116 16.95 32.50 -17.42
CA VAL A 116 15.81 32.43 -16.53
C VAL A 116 15.43 30.97 -16.61
N ASN A 117 15.99 30.15 -15.72
CA ASN A 117 15.54 28.77 -15.58
C ASN A 117 14.03 28.87 -15.32
N PRO A 118 13.18 28.37 -16.23
CA PRO A 118 11.76 28.64 -16.16
C PRO A 118 11.22 27.87 -14.96
N HIS A 119 11.04 28.59 -13.86
CA HIS A 119 10.66 28.09 -12.55
C HIS A 119 9.71 29.09 -11.91
N TYR A 120 8.73 28.57 -11.18
CA TYR A 120 7.87 29.40 -10.35
C TYR A 120 8.68 29.95 -9.18
N THR A 121 8.38 31.18 -8.75
CA THR A 121 8.84 31.62 -7.42
C THR A 121 8.15 30.78 -6.34
N GLU A 122 8.75 30.68 -5.15
CA GLU A 122 8.16 29.96 -4.00
C GLU A 122 6.70 30.39 -3.72
N GLU A 123 6.42 31.69 -3.83
CA GLU A 123 5.07 32.24 -3.67
C GLU A 123 4.11 31.84 -4.80
N GLN A 124 4.58 31.77 -6.04
CA GLN A 124 3.78 31.26 -7.15
C GLN A 124 3.49 29.77 -6.98
N ALA A 125 4.50 29.00 -6.58
CA ALA A 125 4.39 27.57 -6.32
C ALA A 125 3.33 27.27 -5.25
N LYS A 126 3.41 27.91 -4.08
CA LYS A 126 2.41 27.76 -3.00
C LYS A 126 1.00 28.16 -3.43
N ARG A 127 0.87 29.21 -4.25
CA ARG A 127 -0.44 29.64 -4.77
C ARG A 127 -1.01 28.65 -5.78
N LEU A 128 -0.18 28.06 -6.63
CA LEU A 128 -0.57 26.99 -7.56
C LEU A 128 -1.06 25.76 -6.81
N LEU A 129 -0.23 25.22 -5.91
CA LEU A 129 -0.56 24.01 -5.16
C LEU A 129 -1.82 24.19 -4.31
N ARG A 130 -1.98 25.35 -3.66
CA ARG A 130 -3.22 25.67 -2.93
C ARG A 130 -4.43 25.76 -3.86
N TYR A 131 -4.30 26.41 -5.00
CA TYR A 131 -5.40 26.48 -5.96
C TYR A 131 -5.80 25.09 -6.46
N ILE A 132 -4.83 24.23 -6.79
CA ILE A 132 -5.06 22.86 -7.23
C ILE A 132 -5.77 22.08 -6.12
N HIS A 133 -5.24 22.10 -4.90
CA HIS A 133 -5.87 21.48 -3.75
C HIS A 133 -7.34 21.95 -3.59
N ASP A 134 -7.58 23.26 -3.51
CA ASP A 134 -8.93 23.78 -3.24
C ASP A 134 -9.90 23.55 -4.40
N SER A 135 -9.42 23.46 -5.64
CA SER A 135 -10.25 23.30 -6.85
C SER A 135 -10.44 21.85 -7.31
N THR A 136 -9.67 20.90 -6.78
CA THR A 136 -9.74 19.49 -7.16
C THR A 136 -10.26 18.57 -6.07
N ALA A 137 -10.84 19.12 -5.00
CA ALA A 137 -11.41 18.32 -3.92
C ALA A 137 -12.43 17.29 -4.45
N LYS A 138 -12.19 16.00 -4.17
CA LYS A 138 -13.08 14.90 -4.53
C LYS A 138 -13.42 14.09 -3.30
N ASP A 139 -14.72 13.87 -3.06
CA ASP A 139 -15.18 13.06 -1.94
C ASP A 139 -14.59 11.63 -2.04
N THR A 140 -14.21 11.10 -0.89
CA THR A 140 -13.72 9.73 -0.72
C THR A 140 -14.17 9.18 0.62
N VAL A 141 -14.06 7.87 0.81
CA VAL A 141 -14.21 7.22 2.11
C VAL A 141 -12.88 6.55 2.48
N ARG A 142 -12.25 6.99 3.56
CA ARG A 142 -11.08 6.32 4.14
C ARG A 142 -11.52 5.09 4.89
N ILE A 143 -10.70 4.05 4.79
CA ILE A 143 -10.87 2.80 5.51
C ILE A 143 -9.80 2.72 6.59
N LYS A 144 -10.20 2.51 7.83
CA LYS A 144 -9.28 2.32 8.96
C LYS A 144 -9.38 0.87 9.43
N PRO A 145 -8.37 0.03 9.14
CA PRO A 145 -8.33 -1.34 9.62
C PRO A 145 -7.97 -1.38 11.11
N MET A 146 -8.64 -2.26 11.83
CA MET A 146 -8.39 -2.54 13.25
C MET A 146 -8.32 -4.06 13.42
N PRO A 147 -7.46 -4.60 14.32
CA PRO A 147 -7.44 -6.02 14.59
C PRO A 147 -8.85 -6.55 14.88
N ALA A 148 -9.27 -7.60 14.17
CA ALA A 148 -10.59 -8.18 14.40
C ALA A 148 -10.68 -8.81 15.80
N ASP A 149 -11.85 -8.70 16.44
CA ASP A 149 -12.12 -9.39 17.70
C ASP A 149 -12.24 -10.89 17.42
N SER A 150 -11.20 -11.64 17.78
CA SER A 150 -11.12 -13.09 17.60
C SER A 150 -12.09 -13.87 18.49
N SER A 151 -12.70 -13.22 19.50
CA SER A 151 -13.73 -13.83 20.34
C SER A 151 -15.13 -13.82 19.69
N LEU A 152 -15.34 -12.99 18.66
CA LEU A 152 -16.60 -12.96 17.92
C LEU A 152 -16.71 -14.15 16.97
N PRO A 153 -17.77 -14.98 17.08
CA PRO A 153 -17.97 -16.11 16.19
C PRO A 153 -18.22 -15.62 14.76
N PHE A 154 -17.82 -16.42 13.77
CA PHE A 154 -17.88 -16.07 12.36
C PHE A 154 -19.25 -15.55 11.93
N GLU A 155 -20.34 -16.18 12.38
CA GLU A 155 -21.72 -15.84 12.00
C GLU A 155 -22.11 -14.41 12.39
N LYS A 156 -21.45 -13.83 13.41
CA LYS A 156 -21.69 -12.44 13.84
C LYS A 156 -20.97 -11.42 12.97
N LYS A 157 -19.91 -11.82 12.28
CA LYS A 157 -19.05 -10.97 11.44
C LYS A 157 -19.05 -11.39 9.97
N ALA A 158 -19.85 -12.38 9.58
CA ALA A 158 -19.87 -12.91 8.22
C ALA A 158 -20.23 -11.83 7.20
N CYS A 159 -21.18 -10.96 7.53
CA CYS A 159 -21.68 -9.90 6.64
C CYS A 159 -21.01 -8.53 6.85
N SER A 160 -20.05 -8.43 7.77
CA SER A 160 -19.39 -7.18 8.11
C SER A 160 -18.27 -6.85 7.12
N SER A 161 -17.92 -5.57 7.02
CA SER A 161 -16.74 -5.16 6.27
C SER A 161 -15.46 -5.61 6.97
N LYS A 162 -14.51 -6.15 6.20
CA LYS A 162 -13.25 -6.71 6.71
C LYS A 162 -12.15 -6.71 5.66
N PHE A 163 -10.90 -6.71 6.11
CA PHE A 163 -9.76 -7.21 5.30
C PHE A 163 -9.36 -8.58 5.79
N GLY A 164 -9.09 -9.51 4.86
CA GLY A 164 -8.76 -10.89 5.18
C GLY A 164 -9.87 -11.66 5.90
N GLY A 165 -9.48 -12.80 6.47
CA GLY A 165 -10.39 -13.72 7.17
C GLY A 165 -11.30 -14.51 6.23
N LEU A 166 -12.31 -15.17 6.82
CA LEU A 166 -13.29 -15.94 6.05
C LEU A 166 -14.33 -15.02 5.38
N PRO A 167 -14.69 -15.28 4.10
CA PRO A 167 -15.70 -14.52 3.38
C PRO A 167 -17.12 -14.93 3.76
N TYR A 168 -18.07 -14.01 3.58
CA TYR A 168 -19.46 -14.41 3.40
C TYR A 168 -19.57 -15.33 2.16
N TRP A 169 -20.12 -16.52 2.33
CA TRP A 169 -20.45 -17.41 1.23
C TRP A 169 -21.77 -18.13 1.48
N THR A 170 -22.43 -18.59 0.42
CA THR A 170 -23.69 -19.34 0.52
C THR A 170 -23.56 -20.75 -0.04
N ARG A 171 -24.40 -21.67 0.46
CA ARG A 171 -24.32 -23.08 0.08
C ARG A 171 -24.79 -23.27 -1.37
N GLY A 172 -24.01 -24.03 -2.14
CA GLY A 172 -24.34 -24.40 -3.53
C GLY A 172 -23.76 -23.47 -4.59
N GLU A 173 -23.12 -22.36 -4.20
CA GLU A 173 -22.32 -21.53 -5.09
C GLU A 173 -20.90 -22.09 -5.23
N GLU A 174 -20.37 -22.07 -6.45
CA GLU A 174 -18.96 -22.39 -6.70
C GLU A 174 -18.06 -21.30 -6.12
N TYR A 175 -17.12 -21.69 -5.26
CA TYR A 175 -16.16 -20.78 -4.65
C TYR A 175 -15.15 -20.26 -5.70
N PRO A 176 -14.73 -18.98 -5.65
CA PRO A 176 -13.80 -18.42 -6.62
C PRO A 176 -12.45 -19.13 -6.58
N LYS A 177 -11.97 -19.50 -7.78
CA LYS A 177 -10.71 -20.21 -7.97
C LYS A 177 -9.80 -19.47 -8.93
N ALA A 178 -8.50 -19.63 -8.70
CA ALA A 178 -7.42 -19.29 -9.62
C ALA A 178 -7.46 -20.18 -10.88
N GLU A 179 -6.66 -19.84 -11.88
CA GLU A 179 -6.53 -20.58 -13.13
C GLU A 179 -6.05 -22.03 -12.92
N ASP A 180 -5.19 -22.25 -11.92
CA ASP A 180 -4.72 -23.57 -11.51
C ASP A 180 -5.75 -24.39 -10.69
N GLY A 181 -6.91 -23.80 -10.39
CA GLY A 181 -7.99 -24.41 -9.64
C GLY A 181 -7.88 -24.28 -8.11
N ALA A 182 -6.85 -23.62 -7.58
CA ALA A 182 -6.74 -23.30 -6.16
C ALA A 182 -7.81 -22.28 -5.74
N ASN A 183 -8.32 -22.41 -4.52
CA ASN A 183 -9.27 -21.44 -3.96
C ASN A 183 -8.57 -20.09 -3.77
N LEU A 184 -9.22 -19.00 -4.16
CA LEU A 184 -8.71 -17.65 -3.91
C LEU A 184 -8.92 -17.23 -2.45
N TYR A 185 -8.01 -16.41 -1.94
CA TYR A 185 -8.08 -15.83 -0.60
C TYR A 185 -8.89 -14.54 -0.62
N LEU A 186 -9.67 -14.28 0.44
CA LEU A 186 -10.33 -13.00 0.59
C LEU A 186 -9.30 -11.92 0.89
N LEU A 187 -9.21 -10.91 0.03
CA LEU A 187 -8.45 -9.69 0.29
C LEU A 187 -9.29 -8.72 1.13
N ALA A 188 -10.48 -8.40 0.62
CA ALA A 188 -11.38 -7.43 1.23
C ALA A 188 -12.84 -7.81 1.02
N GLN A 189 -13.68 -7.49 2.00
CA GLN A 189 -15.12 -7.55 1.88
C GLN A 189 -15.68 -6.24 2.43
N ILE A 190 -16.53 -5.57 1.64
CA ILE A 190 -17.08 -4.25 1.96
C ILE A 190 -18.61 -4.34 1.92
N ASN A 191 -19.23 -4.15 3.08
CA ASN A 191 -20.67 -3.99 3.18
C ASN A 191 -21.00 -2.51 2.98
N PHE A 192 -21.55 -2.15 1.82
CA PHE A 192 -21.85 -0.75 1.49
C PHE A 192 -22.91 -0.10 2.39
N SER A 193 -23.61 -0.88 3.22
CA SER A 193 -24.50 -0.32 4.27
C SER A 193 -23.72 0.29 5.44
N GLU A 194 -22.44 -0.06 5.60
CA GLU A 194 -21.52 0.46 6.62
C GLU A 194 -20.68 1.65 6.11
N VAL A 195 -20.63 1.83 4.78
CA VAL A 195 -19.86 2.86 4.10
C VAL A 195 -20.68 4.17 4.07
N PRO A 196 -20.11 5.33 4.48
CA PRO A 196 -20.74 6.63 4.29
C PRO A 196 -21.11 6.87 2.82
N ASN A 197 -22.26 7.49 2.58
CA ASN A 197 -22.75 7.71 1.21
C ASN A 197 -21.74 8.52 0.37
N LEU A 198 -21.35 7.92 -0.76
CA LEU A 198 -20.49 8.48 -1.78
C LEU A 198 -21.25 8.47 -3.12
N ALA A 199 -21.25 9.61 -3.82
CA ALA A 199 -22.01 9.76 -5.06
C ALA A 199 -21.60 8.71 -6.09
N ASP A 200 -22.58 8.11 -6.77
CA ASP A 200 -22.43 7.04 -7.78
C ASP A 200 -21.95 5.68 -7.25
N TYR A 201 -21.55 5.56 -5.97
CA TYR A 201 -21.24 4.28 -5.33
C TYR A 201 -22.49 3.61 -4.75
N PRO A 202 -22.51 2.26 -4.62
CA PRO A 202 -23.60 1.57 -3.94
C PRO A 202 -23.77 2.03 -2.50
N ASN A 203 -25.03 2.08 -2.03
CA ASN A 203 -25.37 2.36 -0.63
C ASN A 203 -25.77 1.12 0.17
N ARG A 204 -25.73 -0.05 -0.48
CA ARG A 204 -26.02 -1.38 0.06
C ARG A 204 -25.42 -2.43 -0.86
N GLY A 205 -25.36 -3.66 -0.38
CA GLY A 205 -24.73 -4.78 -1.10
C GLY A 205 -23.36 -5.10 -0.53
N LEU A 206 -22.87 -6.29 -0.82
CA LEU A 206 -21.58 -6.80 -0.35
C LEU A 206 -20.64 -6.96 -1.54
N LEU A 207 -19.59 -6.15 -1.58
CA LEU A 207 -18.48 -6.30 -2.50
C LEU A 207 -17.44 -7.21 -1.85
N GLN A 208 -16.94 -8.19 -2.58
CA GLN A 208 -15.88 -9.08 -2.13
C GLN A 208 -14.78 -9.12 -3.18
N ILE A 209 -13.53 -8.97 -2.75
CA ILE A 209 -12.33 -8.98 -3.58
C ILE A 209 -11.49 -10.16 -3.13
N PHE A 210 -11.18 -11.06 -4.05
CA PHE A 210 -10.37 -12.24 -3.84
C PHE A 210 -9.11 -12.17 -4.70
N ILE A 211 -7.99 -12.66 -4.17
CA ILE A 211 -6.72 -12.75 -4.88
C ILE A 211 -6.06 -14.11 -4.63
N LYS A 212 -5.19 -14.51 -5.54
CA LYS A 212 -4.32 -15.66 -5.37
C LYS A 212 -3.18 -15.29 -4.42
N ALA A 213 -2.80 -16.25 -3.60
CA ALA A 213 -1.65 -16.12 -2.73
C ALA A 213 -0.39 -16.57 -3.49
N ASP A 214 0.29 -15.63 -4.13
CA ASP A 214 1.54 -15.81 -4.84
C ASP A 214 2.38 -14.52 -4.82
N ASP A 215 3.53 -14.55 -5.49
CA ASP A 215 4.51 -13.47 -5.53
C ASP A 215 4.00 -12.23 -6.29
N THR A 216 2.94 -12.38 -7.07
CA THR A 216 2.27 -11.29 -7.80
C THR A 216 0.98 -10.83 -7.14
N TYR A 217 0.59 -11.43 -6.01
CA TYR A 217 -0.70 -11.22 -5.37
C TYR A 217 -1.89 -11.40 -6.34
N GLY A 218 -1.77 -12.37 -7.25
CA GLY A 218 -2.75 -12.68 -8.30
C GLY A 218 -2.91 -11.62 -9.39
N CYS A 219 -2.04 -10.61 -9.44
CA CYS A 219 -2.13 -9.55 -10.43
C CYS A 219 -1.55 -9.99 -11.78
N SER A 220 -2.42 -10.11 -12.78
CA SER A 220 -2.05 -10.46 -14.16
C SER A 220 -1.72 -9.24 -15.03
N PHE A 221 -1.90 -8.02 -14.53
CA PHE A 221 -1.83 -6.75 -15.27
C PHE A 221 -2.73 -6.71 -16.53
N ASP A 222 -3.69 -7.64 -16.63
CA ASP A 222 -4.81 -7.65 -17.57
C ASP A 222 -6.14 -7.51 -16.79
N SER A 223 -7.26 -7.29 -17.48
CA SER A 223 -8.60 -7.24 -16.82
C SER A 223 -9.24 -8.61 -16.64
N GLU A 224 -8.58 -9.69 -17.02
CA GLU A 224 -9.20 -11.02 -16.91
C GLU A 224 -9.10 -11.47 -15.45
N GLN A 225 -10.25 -11.65 -14.81
CA GLN A 225 -10.37 -12.12 -13.43
C GLN A 225 -10.03 -13.61 -13.33
N LYS A 226 -8.78 -14.00 -13.57
CA LYS A 226 -8.29 -15.39 -13.49
C LYS A 226 -7.81 -15.70 -12.08
N ASP A 227 -6.71 -15.07 -11.68
CA ASP A 227 -6.04 -15.26 -10.38
C ASP A 227 -6.47 -14.22 -9.34
N TRP A 228 -7.50 -13.45 -9.67
CA TRP A 228 -8.22 -12.57 -8.76
C TRP A 228 -9.71 -12.56 -9.17
N ARG A 229 -10.59 -12.15 -8.25
CA ARG A 229 -12.04 -12.13 -8.51
C ARG A 229 -12.75 -11.07 -7.69
N ILE A 230 -13.70 -10.38 -8.32
CA ILE A 230 -14.74 -9.62 -7.63
C ILE A 230 -16.04 -10.40 -7.62
N VAL A 231 -16.66 -10.48 -6.45
CA VAL A 231 -18.01 -11.04 -6.27
C VAL A 231 -18.90 -9.96 -5.66
N TRP A 232 -19.96 -9.60 -6.39
CA TRP A 232 -21.00 -8.69 -5.90
C TRP A 232 -22.21 -9.45 -5.40
N ARG A 233 -22.72 -9.07 -4.22
CA ARG A 233 -23.93 -9.67 -3.66
C ARG A 233 -24.95 -8.59 -3.32
N GLU A 234 -26.02 -8.56 -4.11
CA GLU A 234 -27.17 -7.70 -3.85
C GLU A 234 -27.96 -8.16 -2.62
N VAL A 235 -28.08 -9.47 -2.42
CA VAL A 235 -28.86 -10.09 -1.33
C VAL A 235 -27.95 -10.96 -0.49
N PHE A 236 -27.79 -10.59 0.77
CA PHE A 236 -27.01 -11.33 1.75
C PHE A 236 -27.63 -11.17 3.15
N SER A 237 -27.44 -12.17 4.00
CA SER A 237 -27.82 -12.06 5.42
C SER A 237 -27.08 -13.10 6.26
N PRO A 238 -26.90 -12.89 7.57
CA PRO A 238 -26.26 -13.86 8.45
C PRO A 238 -26.92 -15.25 8.40
N SER A 239 -28.23 -15.32 8.12
CA SER A 239 -28.97 -16.59 8.03
C SER A 239 -28.69 -17.42 6.76
N LEU A 240 -28.17 -16.76 5.71
CA LEU A 240 -27.79 -17.40 4.45
C LEU A 240 -26.29 -17.77 4.41
N ALA A 241 -25.50 -17.20 5.33
CA ALA A 241 -24.08 -17.48 5.44
C ALA A 241 -23.83 -18.94 5.79
N MET A 242 -22.86 -19.55 5.14
CA MET A 242 -22.31 -20.84 5.55
C MET A 242 -21.66 -20.74 6.95
N SER A 243 -21.59 -21.84 7.68
CA SER A 243 -20.80 -21.88 8.92
C SER A 243 -19.31 -21.87 8.58
N GLU A 244 -18.47 -21.47 9.54
CA GLU A 244 -17.01 -21.60 9.37
C GLU A 244 -16.62 -23.05 9.04
N ALA A 245 -17.20 -24.03 9.72
CA ALA A 245 -16.91 -25.44 9.47
C ALA A 245 -17.23 -25.87 8.03
N ASP A 246 -18.33 -25.37 7.45
CA ASP A 246 -18.66 -25.65 6.05
C ASP A 246 -17.68 -24.97 5.07
N LEU A 247 -17.24 -23.74 5.34
CA LEU A 247 -16.22 -23.05 4.54
C LEU A 247 -14.89 -23.83 4.57
N ARG A 248 -14.46 -24.30 5.74
CA ARG A 248 -13.27 -25.15 5.87
C ARG A 248 -13.40 -26.46 5.12
N ALA A 249 -14.58 -27.08 5.15
CA ALA A 249 -14.85 -28.30 4.39
C ALA A 249 -14.77 -28.10 2.87
N MET A 250 -14.93 -26.86 2.37
CA MET A 250 -14.69 -26.48 0.98
C MET A 250 -13.22 -26.16 0.65
N GLY A 251 -12.32 -26.25 1.64
CA GLY A 251 -10.91 -25.89 1.49
C GLY A 251 -10.67 -24.38 1.46
N VAL A 252 -11.54 -23.58 2.10
CA VAL A 252 -11.33 -22.13 2.21
C VAL A 252 -10.37 -21.84 3.37
N ASN A 253 -9.24 -21.23 3.03
CA ASN A 253 -8.19 -20.83 3.97
C ASN A 253 -8.19 -19.32 4.18
N CYS A 254 -7.69 -18.87 5.33
CA CYS A 254 -7.41 -17.45 5.58
C CYS A 254 -5.91 -17.18 5.38
N ALA A 255 -5.58 -15.94 5.03
CA ALA A 255 -4.20 -15.49 5.02
C ALA A 255 -3.57 -15.66 6.42
N GLY A 256 -2.33 -16.14 6.47
CA GLY A 256 -1.57 -16.37 7.70
C GLY A 256 -1.78 -17.73 8.39
N GLU A 257 -2.72 -18.57 7.91
CA GLU A 257 -2.91 -19.93 8.44
C GLU A 257 -1.91 -20.94 7.85
N GLU A 258 -1.43 -20.65 6.65
CA GLU A 258 -0.37 -21.39 5.94
C GLU A 258 0.74 -20.39 5.56
N MET A 259 1.85 -20.88 4.99
CA MET A 259 2.80 -20.00 4.31
C MET A 259 2.14 -19.46 3.03
N SER A 260 1.24 -18.49 3.19
CA SER A 260 0.52 -17.83 2.11
C SER A 260 1.18 -16.49 1.80
N GLU A 261 1.57 -16.29 0.54
CA GLU A 261 2.09 -15.03 0.02
C GLU A 261 0.92 -14.06 -0.20
N MET A 262 0.54 -13.38 0.88
CA MET A 262 -0.58 -12.44 0.92
C MET A 262 -0.09 -11.10 1.51
N PRO A 263 -0.68 -9.97 1.09
CA PRO A 263 -0.30 -8.65 1.60
C PRO A 263 -0.77 -8.40 3.04
N LEU A 264 -1.52 -9.34 3.62
CA LEU A 264 -2.00 -9.31 5.00
C LEU A 264 -1.91 -10.72 5.58
N GLN A 265 -1.79 -10.84 6.90
CA GLN A 265 -1.61 -12.15 7.58
C GLN A 265 -2.66 -12.43 8.66
N LYS A 266 -3.69 -11.57 8.77
CA LYS A 266 -4.78 -11.72 9.74
C LYS A 266 -6.04 -10.95 9.32
N GLU A 267 -7.16 -11.24 9.99
CA GLU A 267 -8.42 -10.52 9.77
C GLU A 267 -8.40 -9.14 10.45
N TYR A 268 -8.90 -8.13 9.74
CA TYR A 268 -9.13 -6.79 10.24
C TYR A 268 -10.61 -6.43 10.15
N ALA A 269 -11.16 -5.89 11.24
CA ALA A 269 -12.43 -5.17 11.20
C ALA A 269 -12.20 -3.77 10.61
N LEU A 270 -13.18 -3.23 9.89
CA LEU A 270 -13.05 -1.94 9.22
C LEU A 270 -13.95 -0.89 9.85
N SER A 271 -13.45 0.35 9.88
CA SER A 271 -14.26 1.55 10.10
C SER A 271 -14.06 2.53 8.96
N PHE A 272 -15.06 3.38 8.74
CA PHE A 272 -15.13 4.23 7.56
C PHE A 272 -15.31 5.70 7.95
N GLU A 273 -14.59 6.57 7.25
CA GLU A 273 -14.67 8.02 7.44
C GLU A 273 -14.76 8.73 6.10
N LYS A 274 -15.81 9.55 5.91
CA LYS A 274 -15.94 10.38 4.72
C LYS A 274 -15.00 11.58 4.81
N THR A 275 -14.22 11.81 3.78
CA THR A 275 -13.29 12.96 3.65
C THR A 275 -13.12 13.33 2.17
N GLN A 276 -12.06 14.04 1.82
CA GLN A 276 -11.70 14.42 0.46
C GLN A 276 -10.26 14.06 0.15
N THR A 277 -10.00 13.74 -1.12
CA THR A 277 -8.67 13.68 -1.72
C THR A 277 -8.56 14.70 -2.84
N TYR A 278 -7.34 14.95 -3.30
CA TYR A 278 -7.02 16.04 -4.23
C TYR A 278 -6.10 15.53 -5.33
N SER A 279 -6.14 16.15 -6.50
CA SER A 279 -5.23 15.83 -7.60
C SER A 279 -3.78 16.10 -7.19
N HIS A 280 -2.85 15.18 -7.51
CA HIS A 280 -1.45 15.21 -7.09
C HIS A 280 -0.53 14.64 -8.18
N PRO A 281 0.81 14.81 -8.06
CA PRO A 281 1.76 14.50 -9.14
C PRO A 281 1.89 13.03 -9.56
N HIS A 282 1.39 12.06 -8.80
CA HIS A 282 1.43 10.64 -9.21
C HIS A 282 0.32 10.28 -10.21
N LEU A 283 -0.50 11.27 -10.61
CA LEU A 283 -1.57 11.09 -11.57
C LEU A 283 -1.13 11.59 -12.95
N ASP A 284 -1.38 10.80 -13.98
CA ASP A 284 -1.01 11.15 -15.36
C ASP A 284 -1.68 12.43 -15.86
N ASP A 285 -2.87 12.77 -15.32
CA ASP A 285 -3.62 13.97 -15.68
C ASP A 285 -3.21 15.23 -14.91
N PHE A 286 -2.29 15.12 -13.94
CA PHE A 286 -1.87 16.24 -13.09
C PHE A 286 -1.21 17.37 -13.87
N ASP A 287 -0.44 17.07 -14.92
CA ASP A 287 0.17 18.08 -15.79
C ASP A 287 -0.87 19.01 -16.41
N GLY A 288 -2.01 18.45 -16.83
CA GLY A 288 -3.14 19.22 -17.35
C GLY A 288 -3.76 20.12 -16.28
N VAL A 289 -3.93 19.59 -15.06
CA VAL A 289 -4.45 20.32 -13.89
C VAL A 289 -3.53 21.49 -13.53
N LEU A 290 -2.22 21.26 -13.48
CA LEU A 290 -1.21 22.28 -13.21
C LEU A 290 -1.19 23.38 -14.27
N LYS A 291 -1.18 23.00 -15.56
CA LYS A 291 -1.20 23.94 -16.68
C LYS A 291 -2.47 24.81 -16.65
N ASN A 292 -3.63 24.22 -16.31
CA ASN A 292 -4.88 24.97 -16.13
C ASN A 292 -4.79 25.96 -14.95
N ALA A 293 -4.32 25.51 -13.78
CA ALA A 293 -4.17 26.35 -12.60
C ALA A 293 -3.26 27.55 -12.87
N ALA A 294 -2.14 27.35 -13.58
CA ALA A 294 -1.24 28.43 -13.98
C ALA A 294 -1.94 29.47 -14.88
N GLN A 295 -2.72 29.02 -15.87
CA GLN A 295 -3.49 29.91 -16.73
C GLN A 295 -4.52 30.73 -15.94
N VAL A 296 -5.28 30.08 -15.04
CA VAL A 296 -6.30 30.76 -14.22
C VAL A 296 -5.67 31.82 -13.31
N LEU A 297 -4.51 31.53 -12.73
CA LEU A 297 -3.79 32.46 -11.85
C LEU A 297 -2.99 33.54 -12.61
N GLY A 298 -2.95 33.48 -13.94
CA GLY A 298 -2.19 34.41 -14.78
C GLY A 298 -0.68 34.22 -14.69
N PHE A 299 -0.23 32.99 -14.39
CA PHE A 299 1.18 32.62 -14.35
C PHE A 299 1.64 32.05 -15.70
N SER A 300 2.95 32.05 -15.93
CA SER A 300 3.55 31.38 -17.09
C SER A 300 3.26 29.89 -17.05
N VAL A 301 2.94 29.31 -18.20
CA VAL A 301 2.81 27.85 -18.35
C VAL A 301 4.16 27.29 -18.78
N TYR A 302 4.65 26.30 -18.04
CA TYR A 302 5.91 25.61 -18.35
C TYR A 302 5.63 24.19 -18.86
N ASP A 303 6.50 23.72 -19.75
CA ASP A 303 6.49 22.35 -20.26
C ASP A 303 7.64 21.58 -19.61
N LYS A 304 7.47 21.33 -18.32
CA LYS A 304 8.41 20.64 -17.43
C LYS A 304 7.62 19.75 -16.48
N SER A 305 8.26 18.69 -16.00
CA SER A 305 7.69 17.83 -14.97
C SER A 305 7.34 18.63 -13.71
N PRO A 306 6.25 18.30 -12.98
CA PRO A 306 5.96 18.87 -11.67
C PRO A 306 7.17 18.79 -10.71
N TYR A 307 7.92 17.69 -10.75
CA TYR A 307 9.13 17.49 -9.93
C TYR A 307 10.27 18.46 -10.24
N GLU A 308 10.26 19.09 -11.41
CA GLU A 308 11.21 20.15 -11.75
C GLU A 308 10.68 21.55 -11.37
N LEU A 309 9.36 21.69 -11.22
CA LEU A 309 8.68 22.97 -10.99
C LEU A 309 8.42 23.27 -9.51
N PHE A 310 8.42 22.24 -8.67
CA PHE A 310 8.20 22.32 -7.24
C PHE A 310 9.24 21.49 -6.48
N ASP A 311 9.66 21.97 -5.32
CA ASP A 311 10.45 21.17 -4.40
C ASP A 311 9.62 20.09 -3.70
N GLU A 312 10.31 19.06 -3.21
CA GLU A 312 9.72 17.90 -2.54
C GLU A 312 8.93 18.28 -1.27
N ASP A 313 9.45 19.24 -0.50
CA ASP A 313 8.78 19.75 0.71
C ASP A 313 7.42 20.37 0.39
N SER A 314 7.33 21.09 -0.73
CA SER A 314 6.08 21.68 -1.22
C SER A 314 5.07 20.60 -1.61
N PHE A 315 5.48 19.50 -2.24
CA PHE A 315 4.55 18.41 -2.52
C PHE A 315 4.08 17.72 -1.25
N SER A 316 5.00 17.39 -0.35
CA SER A 316 4.69 16.73 0.92
C SER A 316 3.68 17.55 1.76
N ALA A 317 3.84 18.88 1.76
CA ALA A 317 2.94 19.77 2.50
C ALA A 317 1.48 19.76 1.99
N PHE A 318 1.24 19.44 0.71
CA PHE A 318 -0.10 19.47 0.11
C PHE A 318 -0.69 18.09 -0.21
N PHE A 319 0.14 17.05 -0.40
CA PHE A 319 -0.29 15.77 -0.94
C PHE A 319 0.06 14.54 -0.07
N SER A 320 0.67 14.73 1.11
CA SER A 320 1.06 13.63 2.00
C SER A 320 -0.08 12.75 2.53
N ASP A 321 -1.35 13.18 2.40
CA ASP A 321 -2.50 12.40 2.87
C ASP A 321 -3.08 11.47 1.80
N ASN A 322 -2.64 11.51 0.53
CA ASN A 322 -3.32 10.74 -0.54
C ASN A 322 -3.12 9.21 -0.44
N SER A 323 -1.97 8.73 0.07
CA SER A 323 -1.68 7.30 0.26
C SER A 323 -2.33 6.72 1.54
N LYS A 324 -3.56 6.19 1.39
CA LYS A 324 -4.29 5.43 2.42
C LYS A 324 -5.21 4.37 1.80
N HIS A 325 -5.73 3.46 2.63
CA HIS A 325 -6.86 2.62 2.25
C HIS A 325 -8.13 3.45 2.01
N GLN A 326 -8.81 3.28 0.88
CA GLN A 326 -9.98 4.10 0.55
C GLN A 326 -10.92 3.52 -0.52
N ILE A 327 -12.09 4.15 -0.64
CA ILE A 327 -13.10 3.97 -1.70
C ILE A 327 -13.35 5.32 -2.37
N GLY A 328 -13.19 5.38 -3.69
CA GLY A 328 -13.32 6.62 -4.46
C GLY A 328 -12.27 7.67 -4.15
N GLY A 329 -12.47 8.89 -4.64
CA GLY A 329 -11.44 9.94 -4.63
C GLY A 329 -10.43 9.81 -5.78
N TYR A 330 -9.23 10.34 -5.55
CA TYR A 330 -8.03 10.14 -6.39
C TYR A 330 -7.20 8.97 -5.84
N PRO A 331 -6.71 8.05 -6.70
CA PRO A 331 -5.82 6.97 -6.28
C PRO A 331 -4.41 7.48 -5.99
N ASP A 332 -3.60 6.64 -5.36
CA ASP A 332 -2.15 6.85 -5.25
C ASP A 332 -1.39 5.64 -5.80
N PHE A 333 -0.12 5.85 -6.16
CA PHE A 333 0.77 4.89 -6.80
C PHE A 333 2.20 5.10 -6.31
N THR A 334 3.00 4.03 -6.24
CA THR A 334 4.45 4.17 -6.00
C THR A 334 5.24 4.28 -7.30
N GLN A 335 4.67 3.85 -8.43
CA GLN A 335 5.30 3.87 -9.74
C GLN A 335 4.51 4.75 -10.73
N ASN A 336 3.64 4.15 -11.55
CA ASN A 336 2.92 4.86 -12.62
C ASN A 336 1.41 4.70 -12.44
N ASP A 337 0.67 5.69 -12.92
CA ASP A 337 -0.79 5.64 -12.94
C ASP A 337 -1.28 4.52 -13.86
N ALA A 338 -1.86 3.48 -13.26
CA ALA A 338 -2.33 2.32 -14.00
C ALA A 338 -3.73 2.50 -14.59
N ARG A 339 -4.42 3.63 -14.33
CA ARG A 339 -5.82 3.82 -14.74
C ARG A 339 -5.97 3.76 -16.25
N ARG A 340 -7.09 3.17 -16.70
CA ARG A 340 -7.59 3.37 -18.07
C ARG A 340 -8.28 4.72 -18.16
N ASP A 341 -8.28 5.31 -19.35
CA ASP A 341 -8.99 6.55 -19.64
C ASP A 341 -10.45 6.49 -19.16
N GLY A 342 -10.80 7.36 -18.22
CA GLY A 342 -12.16 7.50 -17.68
C GLY A 342 -12.52 6.61 -16.51
N ASP A 343 -11.67 5.64 -16.14
CA ASP A 343 -11.91 4.80 -14.96
C ASP A 343 -11.77 5.60 -13.66
N ILE A 344 -12.53 5.17 -12.65
CA ILE A 344 -12.52 5.72 -11.30
C ILE A 344 -12.08 4.66 -10.28
N LEU A 345 -11.58 5.11 -9.12
CA LEU A 345 -11.11 4.23 -8.07
C LEU A 345 -12.27 3.51 -7.37
N LEU A 346 -12.39 2.20 -7.54
CA LEU A 346 -13.34 1.37 -6.80
C LEU A 346 -12.87 1.16 -5.36
N PHE A 347 -11.62 0.73 -5.20
CA PHE A 347 -11.04 0.35 -3.92
C PHE A 347 -9.52 0.47 -3.97
N GLN A 348 -8.91 0.96 -2.89
CA GLN A 348 -7.46 1.04 -2.71
C GLN A 348 -7.07 0.48 -1.35
N MET A 349 -6.00 -0.29 -1.33
CA MET A 349 -5.41 -0.84 -0.12
C MET A 349 -3.92 -0.54 -0.11
N ASP A 350 -3.52 0.42 0.71
CA ASP A 350 -2.14 0.82 0.91
C ASP A 350 -1.39 -0.14 1.86
N SER A 351 -0.07 -0.04 1.93
CA SER A 351 0.70 -0.65 3.00
C SER A 351 0.54 0.17 4.29
N GLU A 352 0.04 -0.48 5.35
CA GLU A 352 -0.12 0.14 6.67
C GLU A 352 0.06 -0.91 7.78
N GLY A 353 0.97 -0.65 8.72
CA GLY A 353 1.22 -1.56 9.83
C GLY A 353 1.73 -2.92 9.37
N GLU A 354 0.91 -3.97 9.55
CA GLU A 354 1.23 -5.33 9.11
C GLU A 354 0.61 -5.69 7.74
N ILE A 355 -0.06 -4.73 7.09
CA ILE A 355 -0.46 -4.84 5.70
C ILE A 355 0.70 -4.34 4.84
N LEU A 356 1.26 -5.18 3.98
CA LEU A 356 2.45 -4.90 3.18
C LEU A 356 2.30 -5.43 1.77
N TRP A 357 2.38 -4.55 0.78
CA TRP A 357 2.44 -4.87 -0.64
C TRP A 357 3.87 -4.74 -1.13
N GLY A 358 4.58 -5.85 -1.32
CA GLY A 358 6.00 -5.79 -1.71
C GLY A 358 6.84 -4.89 -0.78
N ASP A 359 7.61 -3.97 -1.37
CA ASP A 359 8.37 -2.95 -0.64
C ASP A 359 7.52 -1.70 -0.37
N MET A 360 6.62 -1.78 0.62
CA MET A 360 5.75 -0.67 1.06
C MET A 360 4.91 -0.05 -0.06
N GLY A 361 4.34 -0.91 -0.90
CA GLY A 361 3.52 -0.55 -2.05
C GLY A 361 2.04 -0.36 -1.77
N ILE A 362 1.26 -0.30 -2.85
CA ILE A 362 -0.18 -0.05 -2.83
C ILE A 362 -0.89 -0.88 -3.90
N ALA A 363 -2.12 -1.30 -3.60
CA ALA A 363 -3.00 -1.95 -4.57
C ALA A 363 -4.25 -1.10 -4.84
N ASN A 364 -4.71 -1.13 -6.09
CA ASN A 364 -5.86 -0.37 -6.57
C ASN A 364 -6.75 -1.25 -7.46
N PHE A 365 -8.05 -1.01 -7.35
CA PHE A 365 -9.06 -1.56 -8.24
C PHE A 365 -9.81 -0.40 -8.89
N PHE A 366 -9.89 -0.39 -10.21
CA PHE A 366 -10.50 0.68 -11.01
C PHE A 366 -11.67 0.15 -11.83
N ILE A 367 -12.67 1.00 -12.03
CA ILE A 367 -13.91 0.62 -12.72
C ILE A 367 -14.43 1.78 -13.55
N ASN A 368 -15.09 1.46 -14.66
CA ASN A 368 -15.83 2.45 -15.42
C ASN A 368 -17.02 2.99 -14.57
N PRO A 369 -17.30 4.31 -14.60
CA PRO A 369 -18.42 4.88 -13.84
C PRO A 369 -19.79 4.27 -14.16
N GLU A 370 -20.07 3.94 -15.42
CA GLU A 370 -21.35 3.35 -15.83
C GLU A 370 -21.49 1.92 -15.30
N ASP A 371 -20.40 1.14 -15.34
CA ASP A 371 -20.34 -0.22 -14.78
C ASP A 371 -20.58 -0.19 -13.26
N LEU A 372 -19.99 0.77 -12.54
CA LEU A 372 -20.23 0.96 -11.11
C LEU A 372 -21.69 1.26 -10.78
N ILE A 373 -22.31 2.20 -11.51
CA ILE A 373 -23.73 2.56 -11.36
C ILE A 373 -24.63 1.33 -11.62
N ASN A 374 -24.27 0.54 -12.63
CA ASN A 374 -24.99 -0.69 -12.98
C ASN A 374 -24.67 -1.88 -12.07
N ARG A 375 -23.68 -1.75 -11.17
CA ARG A 375 -23.15 -2.82 -10.32
C ARG A 375 -22.62 -4.01 -11.13
N ASP A 376 -22.06 -3.72 -12.30
CA ASP A 376 -21.35 -4.67 -13.13
C ASP A 376 -19.85 -4.61 -12.81
N PHE A 377 -19.35 -5.61 -12.11
CA PHE A 377 -17.94 -5.69 -11.73
C PHE A 377 -17.13 -6.63 -12.63
N SER A 378 -17.65 -6.96 -13.82
CA SER A 378 -16.95 -7.86 -14.75
C SER A 378 -15.74 -7.20 -15.41
N ASN A 379 -15.77 -5.88 -15.59
CA ASN A 379 -14.72 -5.08 -16.25
C ASN A 379 -14.00 -4.16 -15.25
N VAL A 380 -13.43 -4.76 -14.21
CA VAL A 380 -12.56 -4.05 -13.26
C VAL A 380 -11.09 -4.23 -13.69
N LEU A 381 -10.28 -3.20 -13.49
CA LEU A 381 -8.83 -3.28 -13.56
C LEU A 381 -8.28 -3.45 -12.15
N TYR A 382 -7.41 -4.43 -11.95
CA TYR A 382 -6.63 -4.62 -10.73
C TYR A 382 -5.17 -4.27 -11.02
N ASN A 383 -4.58 -3.44 -10.16
CA ASN A 383 -3.16 -3.07 -10.18
C ASN A 383 -2.59 -3.15 -8.75
N TRP A 384 -1.29 -3.40 -8.66
CA TRP A 384 -0.50 -3.03 -7.50
C TRP A 384 0.93 -2.69 -7.94
N ASP A 385 1.59 -1.83 -7.18
CA ASP A 385 3.00 -1.48 -7.34
C ASP A 385 3.68 -1.30 -5.98
N CYS A 386 5.02 -1.28 -5.96
CA CYS A 386 5.83 -0.95 -4.79
C CYS A 386 7.10 -0.17 -5.19
N TYR A 387 7.88 0.30 -4.22
CA TYR A 387 9.07 1.14 -4.45
C TYR A 387 10.24 0.41 -5.12
#